data_AF-A0A1I1R948-F1
#
_entry.id   AF-A0A1I1R948-F1
#
_cell.length_a   1.000
_cell.length_b   1.000
_cell.length_c   1.000
_cell.angle_alpha   90.00
_cell.angle_beta   90.00
_cell.angle_gamma   90.00
#
_symmetry.space_group_name_H-M   'P 1'
#
loop_
_entity.id
_entity.type
_entity.pdbx_description
1 polymer ?
#
loop_
_entity_poly.entity_id
_entity_poly.type
_entity_poly.pdbx_seq_one_letter_code
_entity_poly.pdbx_strand_id
1 'polypeptide(L)'
;MKKIVTAAFSTLLMGLGLITTSSTIINATVATNNSTSKINFKQIKKGDYTSLLGKWKQVAGMHNAYDGRGITWYKLDPKHPIFKLKITKHQIKEFSGDGRTKFETFHGKYITVKSASGKGYESAKLKWSKNNHFFGASENVGAINYAITFYPKNVPIYDDKYHRKQPKEIDNKKDRIELWCSNMGSVQIFQRN
;
A
#
# COMPACT_ATOMS: atom_id res chain seq x y z
N MET A 1 -59.78 -43.80 41.12
CA MET A 1 -58.95 -44.90 40.57
C MET A 1 -57.54 -44.35 40.38
N LYS A 2 -56.60 -44.74 41.26
CA LYS A 2 -55.43 -45.62 40.97
C LYS A 2 -54.46 -44.99 39.94
N LYS A 3 -53.18 -44.69 40.21
CA LYS A 3 -52.26 -45.00 41.31
C LYS A 3 -51.13 -43.94 41.39
N ILE A 4 -50.62 -43.78 42.61
CA ILE A 4 -49.35 -43.18 43.01
C ILE A 4 -48.17 -44.00 42.45
N VAL A 5 -47.09 -43.35 42.00
CA VAL A 5 -45.70 -43.71 42.36
C VAL A 5 -44.84 -42.45 42.44
N THR A 6 -44.27 -42.28 43.62
CA THR A 6 -43.27 -41.30 44.07
C THR A 6 -41.89 -41.58 43.47
N ALA A 7 -41.11 -40.54 43.19
CA ALA A 7 -39.67 -40.56 43.43
C ALA A 7 -39.18 -39.15 43.76
N ALA A 8 -38.78 -38.95 45.01
CA ALA A 8 -37.97 -37.84 45.47
C ALA A 8 -36.51 -38.30 45.53
N PHE A 9 -35.55 -37.44 45.19
CA PHE A 9 -34.19 -37.32 45.77
C PHE A 9 -33.56 -36.07 45.11
N SER A 10 -33.53 -34.95 45.83
CA SER A 10 -32.38 -34.41 46.57
C SER A 10 -31.30 -33.75 45.69
N THR A 11 -31.30 -32.41 45.78
CA THR A 11 -30.16 -31.47 45.73
C THR A 11 -28.86 -31.87 45.02
N LEU A 12 -28.51 -31.09 43.99
CA LEU A 12 -27.12 -30.63 43.86
C LEU A 12 -27.11 -29.14 43.48
N LEU A 13 -26.73 -28.33 44.48
CA LEU A 13 -26.31 -26.96 44.31
C LEU A 13 -24.93 -26.99 43.63
N MET A 14 -24.86 -26.69 42.34
CA MET A 14 -23.60 -26.32 41.70
C MET A 14 -23.76 -24.93 41.14
N GLY A 15 -22.98 -24.01 41.71
CA GLY A 15 -23.05 -22.58 41.46
C GLY A 15 -22.99 -22.27 39.96
N LEU A 16 -23.95 -21.47 39.50
CA LEU A 16 -23.74 -20.64 38.32
C LEU A 16 -22.62 -19.65 38.64
N GLY A 17 -21.38 -20.08 38.40
CA GLY A 17 -20.30 -19.15 38.16
C GLY A 17 -20.65 -18.34 36.93
N LEU A 18 -20.92 -17.05 37.13
CA LEU A 18 -20.97 -16.08 36.05
C LEU A 18 -19.65 -16.17 35.28
N ILE A 19 -19.68 -16.74 34.07
CA ILE A 19 -18.54 -16.65 33.15
C ILE A 19 -18.58 -15.24 32.57
N THR A 20 -17.94 -14.29 33.24
CA THR A 20 -17.60 -12.99 32.66
C THR A 20 -16.48 -13.21 31.66
N THR A 21 -16.85 -13.31 30.38
CA THR A 21 -15.89 -13.28 29.27
C THR A 21 -15.24 -11.90 29.21
N SER A 22 -14.09 -11.75 29.84
CA SER A 22 -13.22 -10.59 29.66
C SER A 22 -12.71 -10.60 28.22
N SER A 23 -13.32 -9.77 27.38
CA SER A 23 -12.84 -9.51 26.04
C SER A 23 -11.55 -8.71 26.14
N THR A 24 -10.40 -9.38 26.04
CA THR A 24 -9.10 -8.72 25.93
C THR A 24 -9.08 -7.92 24.63
N ILE A 25 -9.34 -6.62 24.74
CA ILE A 25 -9.11 -5.67 23.65
C ILE A 25 -7.60 -5.63 23.43
N ILE A 26 -7.13 -6.33 22.40
CA ILE A 26 -5.76 -6.18 21.90
C ILE A 26 -5.71 -4.79 21.27
N ASN A 27 -5.35 -3.78 22.06
CA ASN A 27 -4.93 -2.49 21.54
C ASN A 27 -3.70 -2.75 20.67
N ALA A 28 -3.91 -2.88 19.36
CA ALA A 28 -2.85 -2.83 18.38
C ALA A 28 -2.20 -1.46 18.49
N THR A 29 -1.14 -1.37 19.29
CA THR A 29 -0.26 -0.21 19.35
C THR A 29 0.26 0.00 17.94
N VAL A 30 -0.27 1.02 17.28
CA VAL A 30 0.30 1.55 16.05
C VAL A 30 1.68 2.04 16.45
N ALA A 31 2.69 1.19 16.23
CA ALA A 31 4.08 1.54 16.44
C ALA A 31 4.37 2.78 15.58
N THR A 32 4.29 3.94 16.21
CA THR A 32 4.65 5.22 15.63
C THR A 32 6.16 5.28 15.78
N ASN A 33 6.86 4.50 14.96
CA ASN A 33 8.31 4.53 14.89
C ASN A 33 8.71 5.89 14.31
N ASN A 34 8.96 6.85 15.19
CA ASN A 34 9.56 8.14 14.89
C ASN A 34 11.08 8.03 14.62
N SER A 35 11.55 6.89 14.08
CA SER A 35 12.88 6.85 13.49
C SER A 35 12.72 7.23 12.02
N THR A 36 13.42 8.29 11.60
CA THR A 36 13.68 8.59 10.19
C THR A 36 14.55 7.47 9.62
N SER A 37 13.96 6.29 9.45
CA SER A 37 14.61 5.11 8.90
C SER A 37 14.90 5.39 7.43
N LYS A 38 16.19 5.58 7.11
CA LYS A 38 16.70 5.58 5.74
C LYS A 38 16.11 4.40 4.96
N ILE A 39 15.67 4.62 3.72
CA ILE A 39 15.20 3.53 2.85
C ILE A 39 16.25 2.41 2.80
N ASN A 40 15.84 1.18 3.08
CA ASN A 40 16.71 0.02 3.07
C ASN A 40 16.36 -0.91 1.90
N PHE A 41 17.08 -0.77 0.79
CA PHE A 41 16.87 -1.58 -0.42
C PHE A 41 17.07 -3.08 -0.20
N LYS A 42 17.96 -3.49 0.72
CA LYS A 42 18.18 -4.92 1.03
C LYS A 42 16.95 -5.53 1.70
N GLN A 43 16.28 -4.80 2.58
CA GLN A 43 15.02 -5.22 3.21
C GLN A 43 13.89 -5.28 2.16
N ILE A 44 13.75 -4.22 1.36
CA ILE A 44 12.71 -4.12 0.33
C ILE A 44 12.79 -5.29 -0.66
N LYS A 45 13.99 -5.64 -1.16
CA LYS A 45 14.18 -6.79 -2.07
C LYS A 45 13.74 -8.13 -1.46
N LYS A 46 13.75 -8.24 -0.13
CA LYS A 46 13.33 -9.43 0.62
C LYS A 46 11.84 -9.40 0.99
N GLY A 47 11.10 -8.36 0.63
CA GLY A 47 9.70 -8.20 1.02
C GLY A 47 9.48 -7.61 2.40
N ASP A 48 10.52 -7.04 3.00
CA ASP A 48 10.44 -6.33 4.27
C ASP A 48 10.41 -4.82 4.00
N TYR A 49 9.24 -4.22 4.19
CA TYR A 49 9.01 -2.78 4.00
C TYR A 49 9.03 -2.02 5.33
N THR A 50 9.61 -2.57 6.39
CA THR A 50 9.70 -1.90 7.70
C THR A 50 10.40 -0.55 7.60
N SER A 51 11.46 -0.43 6.78
CA SER A 51 12.14 0.85 6.54
C SER A 51 11.29 1.89 5.82
N LEU A 52 10.13 1.50 5.27
CA LEU A 52 9.19 2.35 4.57
C LEU A 52 7.98 2.77 5.41
N LEU A 53 7.79 2.20 6.60
CA LEU A 53 6.67 2.53 7.47
C LEU A 53 6.61 4.05 7.76
N GLY A 54 5.39 4.56 7.88
CA GLY A 54 5.13 5.99 8.07
C GLY A 54 4.00 6.48 7.18
N LYS A 55 3.81 7.81 7.17
CA LYS A 55 2.80 8.47 6.34
C LYS A 55 3.44 8.92 5.03
N TRP A 56 2.76 8.61 3.92
CA TRP A 56 3.17 8.99 2.58
C TRP A 56 2.04 9.80 1.93
N LYS A 57 2.38 10.96 1.38
CA LYS A 57 1.46 11.88 0.72
C LYS A 57 1.76 11.91 -0.77
N GLN A 58 0.73 11.79 -1.60
CA GLN A 58 0.87 12.04 -3.04
C GLN A 58 1.18 13.53 -3.27
N VAL A 59 2.23 13.83 -4.03
CA VAL A 59 2.69 15.20 -4.30
C VAL A 59 2.75 15.55 -5.77
N ALA A 60 2.76 14.56 -6.65
CA ALA A 60 2.64 14.77 -8.08
C ALA A 60 2.05 13.53 -8.75
N GLY A 61 1.61 13.71 -10.00
CA GLY A 61 1.32 12.63 -10.90
C GLY A 61 1.11 13.13 -12.32
N MET A 62 1.22 12.21 -13.27
CA MET A 62 1.02 12.46 -14.69
C MET A 62 0.23 11.31 -15.30
N HIS A 63 -0.49 11.57 -16.39
CA HIS A 63 -1.08 10.55 -17.25
C HIS A 63 -1.35 11.15 -18.62
N ASN A 64 -1.57 10.29 -19.62
CA ASN A 64 -2.07 10.71 -20.92
C ASN A 64 -3.60 10.84 -20.87
N ALA A 65 -4.10 12.07 -20.96
CA ALA A 65 -5.55 12.33 -21.00
C ALA A 65 -6.18 12.12 -22.39
N TYR A 66 -5.39 11.70 -23.39
CA TYR A 66 -5.79 11.53 -24.79
C TYR A 66 -6.32 12.82 -25.46
N ASP A 67 -5.79 13.97 -25.04
CA ASP A 67 -6.16 15.30 -25.53
C ASP A 67 -5.13 15.90 -26.51
N GLY A 68 -4.24 15.07 -27.03
CA GLY A 68 -3.15 15.49 -27.93
C GLY A 68 -1.89 16.03 -27.24
N ARG A 69 -1.88 16.25 -25.91
CA ARG A 69 -0.70 16.74 -25.15
C ARG A 69 0.20 15.63 -24.59
N GLY A 70 -0.27 14.39 -24.68
CA GLY A 70 0.39 13.19 -24.17
C GLY A 70 0.59 13.20 -22.66
N ILE A 71 1.77 12.73 -22.24
CA ILE A 71 2.42 12.68 -20.91
C ILE A 71 2.25 13.77 -19.84
N THR A 72 1.10 14.40 -19.57
CA THR A 72 1.10 15.64 -18.75
C THR A 72 0.98 15.46 -17.24
N TRP A 73 1.71 16.30 -16.48
CA TRP A 73 1.48 16.52 -15.07
C TRP A 73 0.08 17.09 -14.84
N TYR A 74 -0.63 16.58 -13.84
CA TYR A 74 -1.91 17.14 -13.42
C TYR A 74 -1.80 17.86 -12.07
N LYS A 75 -2.68 18.84 -11.87
CA LYS A 75 -2.77 19.56 -10.60
C LYS A 75 -3.41 18.67 -9.55
N LEU A 76 -2.71 18.46 -8.44
CA LEU A 76 -3.27 17.80 -7.26
C LEU A 76 -4.01 18.81 -6.40
N ASP A 77 -5.16 18.41 -5.87
CA ASP A 77 -5.74 19.07 -4.70
C ASP A 77 -5.06 18.50 -3.44
N PRO A 78 -4.33 19.31 -2.66
CA PRO A 78 -3.68 18.85 -1.43
C PRO A 78 -4.64 18.31 -0.37
N LYS A 79 -5.92 18.71 -0.40
CA LYS A 79 -6.97 18.25 0.53
C LYS A 79 -7.63 16.95 0.06
N HIS A 80 -7.62 16.71 -1.24
CA HIS A 80 -8.27 15.57 -1.88
C HIS A 80 -7.27 14.86 -2.81
N PRO A 81 -6.28 14.12 -2.26
CA PRO A 81 -5.33 13.39 -3.08
C PRO A 81 -6.06 12.35 -3.93
N ILE A 82 -5.62 12.15 -5.17
CA ILE A 82 -6.24 11.19 -6.09
C ILE A 82 -5.89 9.76 -5.68
N PHE A 83 -4.70 9.56 -5.12
CA PHE A 83 -4.21 8.26 -4.67
C PHE A 83 -3.66 8.32 -3.25
N LYS A 84 -3.71 7.18 -2.57
CA LYS A 84 -3.16 6.96 -1.22
C LYS A 84 -2.29 5.73 -1.19
N LEU A 85 -1.22 5.80 -0.39
CA LEU A 85 -0.30 4.68 -0.19
C LEU A 85 -0.42 4.17 1.25
N LYS A 86 -0.71 2.87 1.40
CA LYS A 86 -0.66 2.17 2.70
C LYS A 86 0.48 1.18 2.68
N ILE A 87 1.42 1.36 3.58
CA ILE A 87 2.59 0.48 3.73
C ILE A 87 2.49 -0.27 5.05
N THR A 88 2.66 -1.58 4.98
CA THR A 88 2.91 -2.44 6.15
C THR A 88 4.24 -3.15 5.95
N LYS A 89 4.73 -3.87 6.97
CA LYS A 89 5.94 -4.69 6.87
C LYS A 89 5.98 -5.60 5.63
N HIS A 90 4.82 -6.09 5.17
CA HIS A 90 4.72 -7.13 4.15
C HIS A 90 4.21 -6.65 2.80
N GLN A 91 3.65 -5.43 2.72
CA GLN A 91 3.10 -4.93 1.46
C GLN A 91 3.06 -3.40 1.36
N ILE A 92 3.08 -2.92 0.12
CA ILE A 92 2.75 -1.57 -0.29
C ILE A 92 1.46 -1.66 -1.10
N LYS A 93 0.43 -0.91 -0.72
CA LYS A 93 -0.87 -0.90 -1.38
C LYS A 93 -1.24 0.50 -1.82
N GLU A 94 -1.60 0.65 -3.09
CA GLU A 94 -2.18 1.87 -3.63
C GLU A 94 -3.72 1.79 -3.61
N PHE A 95 -4.34 2.91 -3.22
CA PHE A 95 -5.77 3.09 -3.25
C PHE A 95 -6.15 4.40 -3.93
N SER A 96 -7.39 4.51 -4.37
CA SER A 96 -8.02 5.80 -4.68
C SER A 96 -8.03 6.71 -3.46
N GLY A 97 -8.18 8.02 -3.71
CA GLY A 97 -8.22 9.07 -2.69
C GLY A 97 -9.29 8.86 -1.64
N ASP A 98 -10.44 8.31 -2.03
CA ASP A 98 -11.53 7.94 -1.13
C ASP A 98 -11.29 6.64 -0.35
N GLY A 99 -10.22 5.90 -0.69
CA GLY A 99 -9.81 4.65 -0.05
C GLY A 99 -10.63 3.41 -0.45
N ARG A 100 -11.58 3.54 -1.39
CA ARG A 100 -12.52 2.47 -1.74
C ARG A 100 -11.97 1.52 -2.79
N THR A 101 -11.20 2.03 -3.75
CA THR A 101 -10.67 1.25 -4.86
C THR A 101 -9.21 0.94 -4.61
N LYS A 102 -8.85 -0.34 -4.60
CA LYS A 102 -7.46 -0.80 -4.55
C LYS A 102 -6.96 -1.02 -5.97
N PHE A 103 -5.86 -0.39 -6.34
CA PHE A 103 -5.28 -0.53 -7.68
C PHE A 103 -4.24 -1.65 -7.69
N GLU A 104 -3.19 -1.48 -6.89
CA GLU A 104 -1.99 -2.32 -6.98
C GLU A 104 -1.50 -2.72 -5.58
N THR A 105 -0.95 -3.92 -5.46
CA THR A 105 -0.31 -4.41 -4.23
C THR A 105 1.05 -4.99 -4.54
N PHE A 106 2.11 -4.38 -4.03
CA PHE A 106 3.47 -4.92 -4.07
C PHE A 106 3.73 -5.66 -2.76
N HIS A 107 4.10 -6.93 -2.81
CA HIS A 107 4.32 -7.78 -1.64
C HIS A 107 5.40 -8.82 -1.92
N GLY A 108 6.41 -8.91 -1.06
CA GLY A 108 7.51 -9.83 -1.31
C GLY A 108 8.20 -9.59 -2.66
N LYS A 109 8.19 -10.64 -3.49
CA LYS A 109 8.74 -10.64 -4.85
C LYS A 109 7.64 -10.48 -5.92
N TYR A 110 6.44 -10.09 -5.54
CA TYR A 110 5.28 -10.11 -6.42
C TYR A 110 4.55 -8.78 -6.43
N ILE A 111 3.89 -8.52 -7.55
CA ILE A 111 2.82 -7.54 -7.66
C ILE A 111 1.51 -8.32 -7.86
N THR A 112 0.44 -7.83 -7.26
CA THR A 112 -0.93 -8.29 -7.48
C THR A 112 -1.80 -7.10 -7.87
N VAL A 113 -2.52 -7.23 -8.98
CA VAL A 113 -3.43 -6.20 -9.52
C VAL A 113 -4.79 -6.80 -9.80
N LYS A 114 -5.84 -5.97 -9.89
CA LYS A 114 -7.16 -6.44 -10.31
C LYS A 114 -7.08 -6.89 -11.78
N SER A 115 -7.65 -8.04 -12.11
CA SER A 115 -7.66 -8.53 -13.49
C SER A 115 -8.30 -7.50 -14.44
N ALA A 116 -7.78 -7.41 -15.66
CA ALA A 116 -8.39 -6.58 -16.71
C ALA A 116 -9.84 -6.99 -17.02
N SER A 117 -10.20 -8.26 -16.78
CA SER A 117 -11.58 -8.76 -16.88
C SER A 117 -12.52 -8.21 -15.79
N GLY A 118 -11.97 -7.51 -14.80
CA GLY A 118 -12.68 -7.05 -13.61
C GLY A 118 -12.96 -8.14 -12.57
N LYS A 119 -12.68 -9.42 -12.88
CA LYS A 119 -12.92 -10.57 -12.00
C LYS A 119 -11.62 -11.08 -11.38
N GLY A 120 -11.54 -11.04 -10.05
CA GLY A 120 -10.39 -11.57 -9.32
C GLY A 120 -9.12 -10.71 -9.45
N TYR A 121 -7.98 -11.36 -9.24
CA TYR A 121 -6.66 -10.73 -9.21
C TYR A 121 -5.65 -11.53 -10.00
N GLU A 122 -4.73 -10.83 -10.64
CA GLU A 122 -3.58 -11.41 -11.35
C GLU A 122 -2.30 -11.02 -10.63
N SER A 123 -1.26 -11.86 -10.75
CA SER A 123 0.01 -11.61 -10.09
C SER A 123 1.19 -11.94 -10.98
N ALA A 124 2.26 -11.17 -10.84
CA ALA A 124 3.52 -11.43 -11.53
C ALA A 124 4.71 -11.26 -10.58
N LYS A 125 5.81 -11.95 -10.89
CA LYS A 125 7.04 -11.89 -10.12
C LYS A 125 7.85 -10.69 -10.56
N LEU A 126 8.09 -9.76 -9.64
CA LEU A 126 8.85 -8.54 -9.86
C LEU A 126 10.30 -8.82 -10.26
N LYS A 127 10.79 -8.10 -11.28
CA LYS A 127 12.21 -8.02 -11.63
C LYS A 127 12.81 -6.78 -11.01
N TRP A 128 13.81 -6.96 -10.15
CA TRP A 128 14.44 -5.87 -9.41
C TRP A 128 15.62 -5.28 -10.18
N SER A 129 15.68 -3.95 -10.24
CA SER A 129 16.78 -3.18 -10.80
C SER A 129 17.33 -2.20 -9.77
N LYS A 130 18.63 -1.96 -9.84
CA LYS A 130 19.33 -0.98 -9.00
C LYS A 130 20.35 -0.23 -9.85
N ASN A 131 20.40 1.08 -9.71
CA ASN A 131 21.55 1.88 -10.14
C ASN A 131 22.02 2.80 -9.00
N ASN A 132 22.88 3.76 -9.32
CA ASN A 132 23.43 4.69 -8.33
C ASN A 132 22.39 5.70 -7.80
N HIS A 133 21.27 5.87 -8.49
CA HIS A 133 20.25 6.84 -8.16
C HIS A 133 19.06 6.18 -7.47
N PHE A 134 18.53 5.07 -7.99
CA PHE A 134 17.32 4.46 -7.48
C PHE A 134 17.41 2.93 -7.34
N PHE A 135 16.44 2.40 -6.60
CA PHE A 135 16.14 0.98 -6.53
C PHE A 135 14.68 0.79 -6.89
N GLY A 136 14.37 -0.16 -7.76
CA GLY A 136 12.99 -0.36 -8.20
C GLY A 136 12.74 -1.77 -8.70
N ALA A 137 11.49 -2.05 -9.02
CA ALA A 137 11.10 -3.27 -9.67
C ALA A 137 9.99 -3.01 -10.68
N SER A 138 9.94 -3.84 -11.71
CA SER A 138 8.87 -3.80 -12.70
C SER A 138 8.53 -5.19 -13.20
N GLU A 139 7.29 -5.39 -13.63
CA GLU A 139 6.88 -6.58 -14.37
C GLU A 139 5.55 -6.34 -15.10
N ASN A 140 5.35 -7.08 -16.20
CA ASN A 140 4.06 -7.15 -16.88
C ASN A 140 3.07 -8.03 -16.11
N VAL A 141 1.85 -7.53 -15.91
CA VAL A 141 0.68 -8.34 -15.58
C VAL A 141 -0.30 -8.22 -16.74
N GLY A 142 -0.45 -9.29 -17.51
CA GLY A 142 -1.12 -9.24 -18.80
C GLY A 142 -0.40 -8.27 -19.76
N ALA A 143 -1.16 -7.37 -20.37
CA ALA A 143 -0.64 -6.37 -21.32
C ALA A 143 -0.12 -5.08 -20.67
N ILE A 144 -0.20 -4.98 -19.33
CA ILE A 144 0.15 -3.76 -18.60
C ILE A 144 1.44 -3.99 -17.83
N ASN A 145 2.41 -3.10 -18.02
CA ASN A 145 3.63 -3.06 -17.23
C ASN A 145 3.41 -2.19 -16.01
N TYR A 146 3.82 -2.69 -14.85
CA TYR A 146 3.76 -1.98 -13.58
C TYR A 146 5.16 -1.84 -13.02
N ALA A 147 5.46 -0.70 -12.41
CA ALA A 147 6.73 -0.44 -11.76
C ALA A 147 6.57 0.30 -10.43
N ILE A 148 7.48 0.01 -9.51
CA ILE A 148 7.68 0.75 -8.27
C ILE A 148 9.14 1.14 -8.15
N THR A 149 9.39 2.42 -7.89
CA THR A 149 10.74 2.96 -7.73
C THR A 149 10.87 3.70 -6.40
N PHE A 150 11.97 3.44 -5.70
CA PHE A 150 12.30 4.02 -4.40
C PHE A 150 13.45 5.01 -4.55
N TYR A 151 13.21 6.25 -4.17
CA TYR A 151 14.19 7.34 -4.22
C TYR A 151 14.48 7.84 -2.80
N PRO A 152 15.68 7.58 -2.25
CA PRO A 152 16.09 8.17 -0.99
C PRO A 152 16.15 9.69 -1.07
N LYS A 153 16.11 10.36 0.08
CA LYS A 153 16.40 11.80 0.16
C LYS A 153 17.69 12.17 -0.56
N ASN A 154 17.67 13.33 -1.20
CA ASN A 154 18.71 13.94 -2.03
C ASN A 154 19.01 13.20 -3.34
N VAL A 155 18.19 12.20 -3.73
CA VAL A 155 18.23 11.61 -5.07
C VAL A 155 17.13 12.25 -5.93
N PRO A 156 17.46 13.01 -6.99
CA PRO A 156 16.45 13.56 -7.89
C PRO A 156 15.69 12.45 -8.64
N ILE A 157 14.42 12.70 -8.91
CA ILE A 157 13.65 11.94 -9.91
C ILE A 157 13.95 12.61 -11.25
N TYR A 158 14.58 11.89 -12.17
CA TYR A 158 14.82 12.38 -13.51
C TYR A 158 13.64 12.00 -14.40
N ASP A 159 12.95 13.00 -14.95
CA ASP A 159 12.01 12.84 -16.05
C ASP A 159 12.72 13.18 -17.36
N ASP A 160 13.71 12.36 -17.71
CA ASP A 160 14.45 12.48 -18.97
C ASP A 160 13.58 12.11 -20.18
N LYS A 161 12.65 11.18 -19.98
CA LYS A 161 11.79 10.61 -21.02
C LYS A 161 10.79 11.62 -21.61
N TYR A 162 10.32 12.59 -20.82
CA TYR A 162 9.32 13.54 -21.30
C TYR A 162 9.82 14.99 -21.37
N HIS A 163 11.07 15.27 -20.97
CA HIS A 163 11.68 16.62 -20.94
C HIS A 163 10.81 17.68 -20.25
N ARG A 164 9.98 17.28 -19.28
CA ARG A 164 9.05 18.17 -18.58
C ARG A 164 9.70 18.71 -17.32
N LYS A 165 9.50 20.00 -17.04
CA LYS A 165 9.93 20.60 -15.78
C LYS A 165 9.23 19.90 -14.62
N GLN A 166 10.03 19.36 -13.70
CA GLN A 166 9.55 18.70 -12.49
C GLN A 166 8.65 19.66 -11.67
N PRO A 167 7.48 19.22 -11.18
CA PRO A 167 6.64 20.02 -10.29
C PRO A 167 7.41 20.41 -9.02
N LYS A 168 7.23 21.66 -8.58
CA LYS A 168 7.89 22.22 -7.37
C LYS A 168 7.46 21.51 -6.08
N GLU A 169 6.33 20.83 -6.12
CA GLU A 169 5.76 20.05 -5.02
C GLU A 169 6.59 18.79 -4.72
N ILE A 170 7.41 18.35 -5.67
CA ILE A 170 8.35 17.25 -5.46
C ILE A 170 9.60 17.80 -4.76
N ASP A 171 9.70 17.50 -3.46
CA ASP A 171 10.79 17.86 -2.58
C ASP A 171 11.87 16.76 -2.58
N ASN A 172 12.99 17.05 -3.21
CA ASN A 172 14.14 16.15 -3.28
C ASN A 172 14.77 15.86 -1.89
N LYS A 173 14.48 16.65 -0.84
CA LYS A 173 15.00 16.45 0.52
C LYS A 173 14.25 15.36 1.31
N LYS A 174 13.14 14.85 0.78
CA LYS A 174 12.33 13.77 1.40
C LYS A 174 12.64 12.42 0.78
N ASP A 175 12.17 11.33 1.37
CA ASP A 175 12.13 10.06 0.66
C ASP A 175 10.91 10.07 -0.29
N ARG A 176 11.05 9.50 -1.49
CA ARG A 176 9.99 9.41 -2.50
C ARG A 176 9.78 7.97 -2.96
N ILE A 177 8.53 7.65 -3.28
CA ILE A 177 8.12 6.43 -3.98
C ILE A 177 7.39 6.86 -5.24
N GLU A 178 7.79 6.29 -6.36
CA GLU A 178 7.10 6.43 -7.64
C GLU A 178 6.42 5.12 -7.98
N LEU A 179 5.13 5.18 -8.29
CA LEU A 179 4.41 4.10 -8.94
C LEU A 179 4.21 4.50 -10.40
N TRP A 180 4.42 3.56 -11.30
CA TRP A 180 4.21 3.75 -12.72
C TRP A 180 3.45 2.57 -13.32
N CYS A 181 2.55 2.89 -14.24
CA CYS A 181 1.76 1.93 -14.99
C CYS A 181 1.77 2.31 -16.48
N SER A 182 1.98 1.34 -17.36
CA SER A 182 1.97 1.60 -18.81
C SER A 182 0.60 1.99 -19.34
N ASN A 183 -0.48 1.64 -18.62
CA ASN A 183 -1.82 2.05 -18.97
C ASN A 183 -1.95 3.58 -18.81
N MET A 184 -2.15 4.28 -19.93
CA MET A 184 -2.11 5.75 -20.04
C MET A 184 -0.77 6.38 -19.62
N GLY A 185 0.29 5.58 -19.40
CA GLY A 185 1.56 6.05 -18.87
C GLY A 185 1.44 6.76 -17.52
N SER A 186 0.54 6.28 -16.66
CA SER A 186 0.26 6.91 -15.37
C SER A 186 1.48 6.84 -14.44
N VAL A 187 1.78 7.95 -13.77
CA VAL A 187 2.76 8.03 -12.68
C VAL A 187 2.10 8.65 -11.45
N GLN A 188 2.38 8.08 -10.29
CA GLN A 188 2.05 8.65 -8.99
C GLN A 188 3.33 8.80 -8.15
N ILE A 189 3.58 10.00 -7.64
CA ILE A 189 4.75 10.28 -6.79
C ILE A 189 4.26 10.57 -5.38
N PHE A 190 4.74 9.76 -4.44
CA PHE A 190 4.49 9.88 -3.01
C PHE A 190 5.74 10.35 -2.30
N GLN A 191 5.57 11.22 -1.31
CA GLN A 191 6.62 11.67 -0.42
C GLN A 191 6.32 11.28 1.00
N ARG A 192 7.37 10.88 1.72
CA ARG A 192 7.29 10.68 3.17
C ARG A 192 7.00 12.03 3.84
N ASN A 193 6.02 12.05 4.74
CA ASN A 193 5.66 13.27 5.49
C ASN A 193 6.84 13.78 6.31
#